data_AF-A0AAV6YAR5-F1
#
_entry.id   AF-A0AAV6YAR5-F1
#
_cell.length_a   1.000
_cell.length_b   1.000
_cell.length_c   1.000
_cell.angle_alpha   90.00
_cell.angle_beta   90.00
_cell.angle_gamma   90.00
#
_symmetry.space_group_name_H-M   'P 1'
#
loop_
_entity.id
_entity.type
_entity.pdbx_description
1 polymer ?
#
loop_
_entity_poly.entity_id
_entity_poly.type
_entity_poly.pdbx_seq_one_letter_code
_entity_poly.pdbx_strand_id
1 'polypeptide(L)'
;MPKIKVCARFRPLSSKERSDHGDTVSLRAIDSKSFTFKDETEEEVEFRFDRVFYQGSGQDEIYEFLVLPIVKGVFNGVNGAIITYGQTGAGKTYSMEGPSITDSDEKQKGLLPRVVDGLFNNIKLSDEITECTIKLSMGTSYSSGTFLIYQFTDQGEQSAGNICEWSYRDLHLRFCRGITESFKMNMASSRSHCIYIFLIEQEVKKEKRSGKLILVDLAGSEKAEKTGAEGRVL
;
A
#
# COMPACT_ATOMS: atom_id res chain seq x y z
N MET A 1 -8.84 7.23 -20.59
CA MET A 1 -7.79 8.05 -19.96
C MET A 1 -7.44 7.44 -18.61
N PRO A 2 -6.15 7.31 -18.24
CA PRO A 2 -5.80 6.93 -16.88
C PRO A 2 -6.28 8.04 -15.94
N LYS A 3 -7.20 7.70 -15.03
CA LYS A 3 -7.83 8.67 -14.14
C LYS A 3 -7.07 8.67 -12.82
N ILE A 4 -6.28 9.71 -12.58
CA ILE A 4 -5.71 9.98 -11.25
C ILE A 4 -6.89 10.14 -10.29
N LYS A 5 -6.85 9.43 -9.15
CA LYS A 5 -7.80 9.61 -8.06
C LYS A 5 -7.06 10.11 -6.83
N VAL A 6 -7.59 11.12 -6.17
CA VAL A 6 -7.06 11.66 -4.92
C VAL A 6 -8.11 11.48 -3.83
N CYS A 7 -7.73 10.77 -2.77
CA CYS A 7 -8.59 10.53 -1.62
C CYS A 7 -7.97 11.06 -0.34
N ALA A 8 -8.81 11.57 0.55
CA ALA A 8 -8.42 11.94 1.91
C ALA A 8 -8.80 10.80 2.87
N ARG A 9 -7.94 10.52 3.85
CA ARG A 9 -8.22 9.56 4.93
C ARG A 9 -7.92 10.20 6.28
N PHE A 10 -8.89 10.17 7.18
CA PHE A 10 -8.74 10.64 8.56
C PHE A 10 -8.65 9.45 9.50
N ARG A 11 -7.50 9.30 10.17
CA ARG A 11 -7.33 8.28 11.22
C ARG A 11 -8.08 8.69 12.50
N PRO A 12 -8.46 7.72 13.35
CA PRO A 12 -8.93 8.03 14.69
C PRO A 12 -7.92 8.82 15.53
N LEU A 13 -8.42 9.59 16.50
CA LEU A 13 -7.59 10.19 17.54
C LEU A 13 -6.88 9.10 18.35
N SER A 14 -5.59 9.31 18.59
CA SER A 14 -4.78 8.48 19.49
C SER A 14 -5.17 8.72 20.95
N SER A 15 -4.83 7.77 21.82
CA SER A 15 -5.10 7.89 23.25
C SER A 15 -4.45 9.13 23.87
N LYS A 16 -3.26 9.52 23.39
CA LYS A 16 -2.57 10.72 23.84
C LYS A 16 -3.30 12.00 23.41
N GLU A 17 -3.71 12.09 22.14
CA GLU A 17 -4.47 13.25 21.65
C GLU A 17 -5.79 13.43 22.41
N ARG A 18 -6.50 12.32 22.69
CA ARG A 18 -7.73 12.35 23.51
C ARG A 18 -7.48 12.78 24.95
N SER A 19 -6.38 12.33 25.55
CA SER A 19 -6.00 12.75 26.90
C SER A 19 -5.68 14.24 26.96
N ASP A 20 -5.00 14.77 25.94
CA ASP A 20 -4.51 16.15 25.93
C ASP A 20 -5.61 17.16 25.54
N HIS A 21 -6.54 16.79 24.63
CA HIS A 21 -7.50 17.73 24.01
C HIS A 21 -8.96 17.23 23.99
N GLY A 22 -9.24 16.08 24.61
CA GLY A 22 -10.55 15.42 24.53
C GLY A 22 -10.88 14.92 23.12
N ASP A 23 -12.17 14.84 22.79
CA ASP A 23 -12.65 14.42 21.47
C ASP A 23 -12.75 15.58 20.46
N THR A 24 -12.17 16.73 20.79
CA THR A 24 -12.21 17.94 19.96
C THR A 24 -11.43 17.72 18.67
N VAL A 25 -12.07 17.96 17.52
CA VAL A 25 -11.45 17.90 16.19
C VAL A 25 -11.80 19.15 15.37
N SER A 26 -10.83 19.68 14.63
CA SER A 26 -11.03 20.85 13.75
C SER A 26 -11.70 20.49 12.41
N LEU A 27 -12.25 19.28 12.29
CA LEU A 27 -12.81 18.75 11.05
C LEU A 27 -14.28 18.40 11.23
N ARG A 28 -15.10 18.80 10.25
CA ARG A 28 -16.50 18.40 10.15
C ARG A 28 -16.74 17.68 8.82
N ALA A 29 -17.20 16.44 8.92
CA ALA A 29 -17.60 15.65 7.76
C ALA A 29 -18.86 16.26 7.10
N ILE A 30 -18.87 16.41 5.78
CA ILE A 30 -20.07 16.78 5.01
C ILE A 30 -20.64 15.53 4.36
N ASP A 31 -19.86 14.91 3.47
CA ASP A 31 -20.25 13.70 2.72
C ASP A 31 -19.03 12.82 2.38
N SER A 32 -19.23 11.82 1.53
CA SER A 32 -18.18 10.89 1.11
C SER A 32 -17.12 11.50 0.18
N LYS A 33 -17.21 12.79 -0.16
CA LYS A 33 -16.31 13.51 -1.06
C LYS A 33 -15.82 14.83 -0.51
N SER A 34 -16.37 15.33 0.60
CA SER A 34 -16.08 16.67 1.10
C SER A 34 -16.16 16.77 2.63
N PHE A 35 -15.34 17.65 3.19
CA PHE A 35 -15.32 18.02 4.62
C PHE A 35 -14.97 19.50 4.77
N THR A 36 -15.34 20.10 5.91
CA THR A 36 -14.81 21.42 6.31
C THR A 36 -13.71 21.27 7.35
N PHE A 37 -12.74 22.18 7.29
CA PHE A 37 -11.67 22.32 8.26
C PHE A 37 -11.69 23.74 8.81
N LYS A 38 -11.59 23.86 10.14
CA LYS A 38 -11.40 25.13 10.85
C LYS A 38 -9.93 25.35 11.11
N ASP A 39 -9.38 26.44 10.60
CA ASP A 39 -8.02 26.83 10.91
C ASP A 39 -7.96 27.70 12.20
N GLU A 40 -6.77 28.21 12.52
CA GLU A 40 -6.52 29.05 13.71
C GLU A 40 -7.28 30.39 13.66
N THR A 41 -7.82 30.78 12.51
CA THR A 41 -8.61 32.01 12.32
C THR A 41 -10.11 31.78 12.52
N GLU A 42 -10.53 30.55 12.83
CA GLU A 42 -11.92 30.09 12.94
C GLU A 42 -12.71 30.15 11.63
N GLU A 43 -12.05 30.39 10.49
CA GLU A 43 -12.67 30.29 9.17
C GLU A 43 -12.86 28.82 8.77
N GLU A 44 -14.08 28.47 8.32
CA GLU A 44 -14.38 27.14 7.78
C GLU A 44 -14.08 27.10 6.28
N VAL A 45 -13.12 26.26 5.89
CA VAL A 45 -12.78 26.01 4.48
C VAL A 45 -13.25 24.60 4.09
N GLU A 46 -14.02 24.51 2.99
CA GLU A 46 -14.45 23.23 2.42
C GLU A 46 -13.38 22.65 1.47
N PHE A 47 -13.07 21.36 1.65
CA PHE A 47 -12.19 20.59 0.77
C PHE A 47 -12.95 19.46 0.09
N ARG A 48 -12.61 19.19 -1.17
CA ARG A 48 -13.27 18.15 -1.99
C ARG A 48 -12.27 17.20 -2.66
N PHE A 49 -12.58 15.91 -2.64
CA PHE A 49 -11.75 14.80 -3.12
C PHE A 49 -12.59 13.79 -3.93
N ASP A 50 -11.95 12.82 -4.58
CA ASP A 50 -12.66 11.71 -5.24
C ASP A 50 -13.41 10.84 -4.23
N ARG A 51 -12.83 10.68 -3.03
CA ARG A 51 -13.46 10.09 -1.84
C ARG A 51 -12.76 10.55 -0.55
N VAL A 52 -13.53 10.70 0.52
CA VAL A 52 -13.06 10.99 1.87
C VAL A 52 -13.43 9.81 2.77
N PHE A 53 -12.42 9.22 3.41
CA PHE A 53 -12.55 8.14 4.38
C PHE A 53 -12.38 8.71 5.79
N TYR A 54 -13.41 8.60 6.62
CA TYR A 54 -13.40 9.13 7.98
C TYR A 54 -12.95 8.06 8.99
N GLN A 55 -12.95 8.40 10.28
CA GLN A 55 -12.46 7.52 11.36
C GLN A 55 -13.18 6.16 11.43
N GLY A 56 -14.41 6.07 10.93
CA GLY A 56 -15.19 4.83 10.86
C GLY A 56 -14.95 3.97 9.61
N SER A 57 -14.19 4.47 8.62
CA SER A 57 -13.91 3.74 7.38
C SER A 57 -12.88 2.63 7.60
N GLY A 58 -13.23 1.42 7.15
CA GLY A 58 -12.37 0.24 7.23
C GLY A 58 -11.24 0.22 6.21
N GLN A 59 -10.21 -0.59 6.46
CA GLN A 59 -9.10 -0.80 5.52
C GLN A 59 -9.56 -1.49 4.22
N ASP A 60 -10.53 -2.39 4.34
CA ASP A 60 -11.21 -3.09 3.27
C ASP A 60 -11.95 -2.14 2.33
N GLU A 61 -12.73 -1.20 2.88
CA GLU A 61 -13.46 -0.19 2.11
C GLU A 61 -12.50 0.65 1.22
N ILE A 62 -11.33 1.00 1.76
CA ILE A 62 -10.30 1.75 1.05
C ILE A 62 -9.70 0.90 -0.07
N TYR A 63 -9.36 -0.35 0.24
CA TYR A 63 -8.82 -1.30 -0.74
C TYR A 63 -9.79 -1.52 -1.90
N GLU A 64 -11.06 -1.78 -1.63
CA GLU A 64 -12.08 -2.05 -2.66
C GLU A 64 -12.26 -0.86 -3.60
N PHE A 65 -12.23 0.36 -3.08
CA PHE A 65 -12.46 1.56 -3.88
C PHE A 65 -11.25 2.02 -4.69
N LEU A 66 -10.07 2.01 -4.06
CA LEU A 66 -8.84 2.55 -4.65
C LEU A 66 -8.02 1.49 -5.37
N VAL A 67 -7.84 0.34 -4.74
CA VAL A 67 -6.75 -0.59 -5.07
C VAL A 67 -7.22 -1.74 -5.92
N LEU A 68 -8.39 -2.32 -5.63
CA LEU A 68 -8.93 -3.44 -6.39
C LEU A 68 -9.04 -3.17 -7.90
N PRO A 69 -9.48 -1.99 -8.39
CA PRO A 69 -9.48 -1.69 -9.81
C PRO A 69 -8.09 -1.67 -10.44
N ILE A 70 -7.07 -1.25 -9.67
CA ILE A 70 -5.68 -1.20 -10.11
C ILE A 70 -5.11 -2.62 -10.20
N VAL A 71 -5.34 -3.45 -9.18
CA VAL A 71 -4.95 -4.87 -9.16
C VAL A 71 -5.52 -5.59 -10.39
N LYS A 72 -6.81 -5.40 -10.69
CA LYS A 72 -7.44 -5.94 -11.91
C LYS A 72 -6.82 -5.39 -13.20
N GLY A 73 -6.47 -4.11 -13.22
CA GLY A 73 -5.81 -3.48 -14.36
C GLY A 73 -4.44 -4.09 -14.67
N VAL A 74 -3.69 -4.44 -13.63
CA VAL A 74 -2.32 -4.98 -13.74
C VAL A 74 -2.29 -6.34 -14.44
N PHE A 75 -3.26 -7.21 -14.18
CA PHE A 75 -3.43 -8.46 -14.95
C PHE A 75 -3.79 -8.20 -16.42
N ASN A 76 -4.44 -7.08 -16.73
CA ASN A 76 -4.68 -6.66 -18.11
C ASN A 76 -3.50 -5.94 -18.76
N GLY A 77 -2.31 -5.97 -18.14
CA GLY A 77 -1.10 -5.31 -18.63
C GLY A 77 -1.10 -3.79 -18.42
N VAL A 78 -1.95 -3.27 -17.54
CA VAL A 78 -2.02 -1.83 -17.24
C VAL A 78 -1.16 -1.51 -16.02
N ASN A 79 -0.31 -0.50 -16.13
CA ASN A 79 0.50 -0.05 -15.00
C ASN A 79 -0.33 0.79 -14.02
N GLY A 80 -0.03 0.65 -12.73
CA GLY A 80 -0.71 1.36 -11.65
C GLY A 80 0.23 1.76 -10.52
N ALA A 81 -0.11 2.86 -9.85
CA ALA A 81 0.61 3.33 -8.68
C ALA A 81 -0.36 3.76 -7.57
N ILE A 82 0.01 3.47 -6.33
CA ILE A 82 -0.69 3.85 -5.12
C ILE A 82 0.32 4.56 -4.22
N ILE A 83 -0.01 5.76 -3.77
CA ILE A 83 0.91 6.60 -3.00
C ILE A 83 0.18 7.05 -1.72
N THR A 84 0.79 6.81 -0.56
CA THR A 84 0.35 7.40 0.71
C THR A 84 1.17 8.64 1.02
N TYR A 85 0.49 9.73 1.37
CA TYR A 85 1.08 11.04 1.65
C TYR A 85 0.47 11.67 2.92
N GLY A 86 1.26 12.47 3.63
CA GLY A 86 0.86 13.13 4.87
C GLY A 86 2.00 13.28 5.87
N GLN A 87 1.77 14.05 6.93
CA GLN A 87 2.76 14.26 7.99
C GLN A 87 3.08 12.96 8.76
N THR A 88 4.22 12.93 9.47
CA THR A 88 4.53 11.89 10.45
C THR A 88 3.38 11.73 11.45
N GLY A 89 2.98 10.49 11.72
CA GLY A 89 1.83 10.19 12.57
C GLY A 89 0.46 10.31 11.91
N ALA A 90 0.35 10.71 10.63
CA ALA A 90 -0.95 10.79 9.94
C ALA A 90 -1.59 9.43 9.59
N GLY A 91 -0.87 8.32 9.80
CA GLY A 91 -1.39 6.97 9.51
C GLY A 91 -1.06 6.44 8.10
N LYS A 92 0.01 6.95 7.46
CA LYS A 92 0.46 6.48 6.14
C LYS A 92 0.85 5.00 6.14
N THR A 93 1.81 4.62 6.99
CA THR A 93 2.27 3.23 7.15
C THR A 93 1.15 2.32 7.65
N TYR A 94 0.28 2.78 8.55
CA TYR A 94 -0.92 2.03 8.94
C TYR A 94 -1.86 1.80 7.74
N SER A 95 -2.01 2.77 6.84
CA SER A 95 -2.79 2.58 5.61
C SER A 95 -2.12 1.58 4.68
N MET A 96 -0.82 1.71 4.46
CA MET A 96 -0.07 0.87 3.54
C MET A 96 0.04 -0.56 4.03
N GLU A 97 0.40 -0.78 5.29
CA GLU A 97 0.78 -2.10 5.81
C GLU A 97 -0.19 -2.63 6.88
N GLY A 98 -0.81 -1.73 7.65
CA GLY A 98 -1.57 -2.08 8.85
C GLY A 98 -0.65 -2.18 10.09
N PRO A 99 -1.10 -2.80 11.19
CA PRO A 99 -0.26 -3.02 12.38
C PRO A 99 0.89 -4.01 12.11
N SER A 100 0.64 -5.01 11.27
CA SER A 100 1.64 -5.94 10.75
C SER A 100 1.13 -6.58 9.46
N ILE A 101 2.04 -6.90 8.54
CA ILE A 101 1.72 -7.65 7.31
C ILE A 101 1.24 -9.07 7.65
N THR A 102 1.69 -9.63 8.77
CA THR A 102 1.26 -10.94 9.28
C THR A 102 0.21 -10.84 10.37
N ASP A 103 -0.41 -9.67 10.58
CA ASP A 103 -1.49 -9.53 11.55
C ASP A 103 -2.62 -10.50 11.18
N SER A 104 -3.11 -11.24 12.18
CA SER A 104 -4.17 -12.21 12.00
C SER A 104 -5.55 -11.56 11.97
N ASP A 105 -5.69 -10.30 12.41
CA ASP A 105 -6.93 -9.56 12.22
C ASP A 105 -7.05 -9.04 10.78
N GLU A 106 -7.82 -9.77 9.97
CA GLU A 106 -8.17 -9.43 8.60
C GLU A 106 -8.75 -8.01 8.45
N LYS A 107 -9.37 -7.43 9.48
CA LYS A 107 -9.89 -6.06 9.44
C LYS A 107 -8.78 -5.02 9.52
N GLN A 108 -7.65 -5.34 10.14
CA GLN A 108 -6.54 -4.41 10.38
C GLN A 108 -5.51 -4.41 9.26
N LYS A 109 -5.44 -5.47 8.45
CA LYS A 109 -4.57 -5.56 7.27
C LYS A 109 -4.64 -4.30 6.41
N GLY A 110 -3.49 -3.69 6.14
CA GLY A 110 -3.36 -2.53 5.25
C GLY A 110 -3.52 -2.88 3.77
N LEU A 111 -3.19 -1.93 2.90
CA LEU A 111 -3.31 -2.09 1.45
C LEU A 111 -2.35 -3.15 0.88
N LEU A 112 -1.09 -3.17 1.32
CA LEU A 112 -0.05 -4.08 0.86
C LEU A 112 -0.42 -5.57 1.06
N PRO A 113 -0.75 -6.06 2.27
CA PRO A 113 -1.15 -7.46 2.44
C PRO A 113 -2.42 -7.78 1.62
N ARG A 114 -3.37 -6.84 1.49
CA ARG A 114 -4.56 -7.03 0.64
C ARG A 114 -4.23 -7.07 -0.85
N VAL A 115 -3.23 -6.32 -1.32
CA VAL A 115 -2.72 -6.40 -2.69
C VAL A 115 -2.12 -7.77 -2.93
N VAL A 116 -1.31 -8.28 -1.99
CA VAL A 116 -0.78 -9.64 -2.09
C VAL A 116 -1.91 -10.65 -2.18
N ASP A 117 -2.86 -10.62 -1.23
CA ASP A 117 -4.04 -11.49 -1.26
C ASP A 117 -4.81 -11.38 -2.59
N GLY A 118 -5.00 -10.15 -3.08
CA GLY A 118 -5.68 -9.86 -4.34
C GLY A 118 -4.96 -10.40 -5.57
N LEU A 119 -3.64 -10.18 -5.67
CA LEU A 119 -2.82 -10.67 -6.79
C LEU A 119 -2.89 -12.19 -6.86
N PHE A 120 -2.63 -12.84 -5.74
CA PHE A 120 -2.70 -14.29 -5.63
C PHE A 120 -4.11 -14.75 -6.00
N ASN A 121 -5.18 -14.18 -5.41
CA ASN A 121 -6.55 -14.65 -5.66
C ASN A 121 -6.96 -14.53 -7.13
N ASN A 122 -6.49 -13.51 -7.85
CA ASN A 122 -6.73 -13.40 -9.30
C ASN A 122 -6.04 -14.54 -10.08
N ILE A 123 -4.85 -14.97 -9.67
CA ILE A 123 -4.16 -16.13 -10.27
C ILE A 123 -4.96 -17.40 -10.00
N LYS A 124 -5.34 -17.64 -8.74
CA LYS A 124 -6.06 -18.87 -8.34
C LYS A 124 -7.41 -19.04 -9.03
N LEU A 125 -8.12 -17.94 -9.28
CA LEU A 125 -9.46 -17.96 -9.86
C LEU A 125 -9.46 -17.96 -11.39
N SER A 126 -8.30 -17.84 -12.03
CA SER A 126 -8.19 -17.71 -13.47
C SER A 126 -7.72 -19.00 -14.11
N ASP A 127 -8.65 -19.75 -14.71
CA ASP A 127 -8.36 -20.97 -15.48
C ASP A 127 -7.59 -20.70 -16.79
N GLU A 128 -7.46 -19.42 -17.20
CA GLU A 128 -6.82 -19.03 -18.46
C GLU A 128 -5.33 -18.68 -18.34
N ILE A 129 -4.80 -18.55 -17.11
CA ILE A 129 -3.39 -18.21 -16.88
C ILE A 129 -2.59 -19.50 -16.92
N THR A 130 -1.75 -19.64 -17.95
CA THR A 130 -0.89 -20.84 -18.10
C THR A 130 0.46 -20.66 -17.39
N GLU A 131 0.94 -19.42 -17.29
CA GLU A 131 2.16 -19.06 -16.60
C GLU A 131 2.01 -17.63 -16.03
N CYS A 132 2.48 -17.40 -14.80
CA CYS A 132 2.49 -16.08 -14.18
C CYS A 132 3.72 -15.92 -13.29
N THR A 133 4.48 -14.85 -13.47
CA THR A 133 5.61 -14.47 -12.61
C THR A 133 5.25 -13.20 -11.85
N ILE A 134 5.41 -13.21 -10.53
CA ILE A 134 5.31 -12.03 -9.67
C ILE A 134 6.71 -11.70 -9.15
N LYS A 135 7.28 -10.58 -9.61
CA LYS A 135 8.54 -10.04 -9.07
C LYS A 135 8.21 -8.91 -8.11
N LEU A 136 8.67 -9.00 -6.88
CA LEU A 136 8.61 -7.94 -5.89
C LEU A 136 10.00 -7.35 -5.70
N SER A 137 10.12 -6.04 -5.87
CA SER A 137 11.28 -5.29 -5.43
C SER A 137 10.86 -4.36 -4.29
N MET A 138 11.66 -4.34 -3.23
CA MET A 138 11.52 -3.34 -2.18
C MET A 138 12.76 -2.45 -2.12
N GLY A 139 12.55 -1.16 -1.88
CA GLY A 139 13.63 -0.22 -1.70
C GLY A 139 13.24 0.91 -0.77
N THR A 140 14.26 1.53 -0.20
CA THR A 140 14.13 2.84 0.44
C THR A 140 14.67 3.92 -0.48
N SER A 141 14.38 5.19 -0.19
CA SER A 141 14.99 6.33 -0.91
C SER A 141 16.52 6.40 -0.83
N TYR A 142 17.16 5.66 0.10
CA TYR A 142 18.62 5.69 0.34
C TYR A 142 19.34 4.40 -0.06
N SER A 143 18.60 3.30 -0.29
CA SER A 143 19.16 2.02 -0.68
C SER A 143 18.13 1.19 -1.46
N SER A 144 18.53 0.73 -2.65
CA SER A 144 17.78 -0.29 -3.39
C SER A 144 18.21 -1.67 -2.87
N GLY A 145 17.31 -2.45 -2.27
CA GLY A 145 17.70 -3.69 -1.61
C GLY A 145 16.57 -4.70 -1.45
N THR A 146 16.75 -5.83 -2.15
CA THR A 146 15.95 -7.07 -2.19
C THR A 146 14.95 -7.14 -3.36
N PHE A 147 15.29 -7.99 -4.34
CA PHE A 147 14.38 -8.49 -5.37
C PHE A 147 13.93 -9.89 -4.92
N LEU A 148 12.68 -10.02 -4.50
CA LEU A 148 12.04 -11.30 -4.32
C LEU A 148 11.36 -11.66 -5.65
N ILE A 149 11.84 -12.69 -6.33
CA ILE A 149 11.24 -13.18 -7.56
C ILE A 149 10.51 -14.46 -7.22
N TYR A 150 9.22 -14.52 -7.56
CA TYR A 150 8.41 -15.72 -7.42
C TYR A 150 7.77 -16.04 -8.78
N GLN A 151 7.96 -17.26 -9.27
CA GLN A 151 7.43 -17.70 -10.56
C GLN A 151 6.40 -18.82 -10.37
N PHE A 152 5.25 -18.69 -11.02
CA PHE A 152 4.16 -19.64 -10.97
C PHE A 152 3.95 -20.23 -12.36
N THR A 153 3.90 -21.55 -12.46
CA THR A 153 3.42 -22.25 -13.66
C THR A 153 2.32 -23.22 -13.25
N ASP A 154 1.46 -23.61 -14.18
CA ASP A 154 0.43 -24.66 -13.99
C ASP A 154 1.01 -26.02 -13.55
N GLN A 155 2.35 -26.18 -13.60
CA GLN A 155 3.07 -27.38 -13.16
C GLN A 155 3.94 -27.17 -11.89
N GLY A 156 3.70 -26.09 -11.12
CA GLY A 156 4.52 -25.73 -9.95
C GLY A 156 5.68 -24.76 -10.27
N GLU A 157 6.36 -24.24 -9.24
CA GLU A 157 7.43 -23.23 -9.37
C GLU A 157 8.78 -23.86 -9.81
N GLN A 158 9.53 -23.12 -10.64
CA GLN A 158 10.96 -23.37 -10.89
C GLN A 158 11.81 -22.36 -10.13
N SER A 159 12.61 -22.85 -9.19
CA SER A 159 13.75 -22.14 -8.60
C SER A 159 15.04 -22.68 -9.20
N ALA A 160 16.05 -21.83 -9.35
CA ALA A 160 17.38 -22.16 -9.88
C ALA A 160 17.94 -23.49 -9.30
N GLY A 161 17.74 -24.57 -10.05
CA GLY A 161 18.41 -25.86 -9.86
C GLY A 161 17.70 -26.95 -9.07
N ASN A 162 16.54 -26.73 -8.43
CA ASN A 162 15.78 -27.81 -7.77
C ASN A 162 14.27 -27.57 -7.88
N ILE A 163 13.56 -28.54 -8.45
CA ILE A 163 12.09 -28.53 -8.56
C ILE A 163 11.52 -28.82 -7.17
N CYS A 164 10.92 -27.81 -6.55
CA CYS A 164 10.03 -28.00 -5.42
C CYS A 164 8.66 -27.50 -5.84
N GLU A 165 7.72 -28.42 -6.06
CA GLU A 165 6.30 -28.07 -6.20
C GLU A 165 5.82 -27.52 -4.85
N TRP A 166 5.59 -26.21 -4.77
CA TRP A 166 4.95 -25.60 -3.61
C TRP A 166 3.48 -25.37 -3.91
N SER A 167 2.62 -25.66 -2.92
CA SER A 167 1.23 -25.26 -3.04
C SER A 167 1.15 -23.73 -3.12
N TYR A 168 0.14 -23.22 -3.82
CA TYR A 168 -0.14 -21.78 -3.86
C TYR A 168 -0.18 -21.14 -2.46
N ARG A 169 -0.65 -21.89 -1.44
CA ARG A 169 -0.68 -21.45 -0.04
C ARG A 169 0.73 -21.27 0.54
N ASP A 170 1.64 -22.21 0.26
CA ASP A 170 3.02 -22.12 0.73
C ASP A 170 3.76 -20.95 0.08
N LEU A 171 3.48 -20.71 -1.19
CA LEU A 171 4.06 -19.59 -1.95
C LEU A 171 3.55 -18.24 -1.45
N HIS A 172 2.25 -18.12 -1.19
CA HIS A 172 1.66 -16.95 -0.54
C HIS A 172 2.29 -16.68 0.83
N LEU A 173 2.43 -17.72 1.68
CA LEU A 173 3.06 -17.58 2.99
C LEU A 173 4.53 -17.16 2.91
N ARG A 174 5.30 -17.71 1.96
CA ARG A 174 6.69 -17.32 1.70
C ARG A 174 6.79 -15.88 1.22
N PHE A 175 5.89 -15.46 0.34
CA PHE A 175 5.82 -14.07 -0.13
C PHE A 175 5.59 -13.10 1.03
N CYS A 176 4.59 -13.38 1.87
CA CYS A 176 4.29 -12.58 3.06
C CYS A 176 5.49 -12.53 4.05
N ARG A 177 6.15 -13.68 4.28
CA ARG A 177 7.37 -13.75 5.10
C ARG A 177 8.52 -12.94 4.51
N GLY A 178 8.77 -13.06 3.21
CA GLY A 178 9.82 -12.32 2.51
C GLY A 178 9.62 -10.80 2.59
N ILE A 179 8.37 -10.32 2.47
CA ILE A 179 8.08 -8.90 2.71
C ILE A 179 8.40 -8.52 4.17
N THR A 180 7.98 -9.34 5.14
CA THR A 180 8.17 -9.07 6.57
C THR A 180 9.66 -9.01 6.94
N GLU A 181 10.45 -9.95 6.44
CA GLU A 181 11.90 -10.00 6.64
C GLU A 181 12.58 -8.80 5.99
N SER A 182 12.24 -8.50 4.74
CA SER A 182 12.76 -7.34 4.04
C SER A 182 12.40 -6.04 4.77
N PHE A 183 11.18 -5.94 5.32
CA PHE A 183 10.72 -4.79 6.08
C PHE A 183 11.50 -4.63 7.38
N LYS A 184 11.70 -5.72 8.14
CA LYS A 184 12.52 -5.70 9.36
C LYS A 184 13.95 -5.22 9.08
N MET A 185 14.53 -5.60 7.94
CA MET A 185 15.83 -5.11 7.50
C MET A 185 15.81 -3.61 7.14
N ASN A 186 14.67 -3.09 6.66
CA ASN A 186 14.49 -1.70 6.24
C ASN A 186 13.84 -0.78 7.29
N MET A 187 13.53 -1.28 8.50
CA MET A 187 12.81 -0.57 9.58
C MET A 187 13.63 0.55 10.26
N ALA A 188 14.65 1.09 9.59
CA ALA A 188 15.64 1.98 10.21
C ALA A 188 15.32 3.49 10.09
N SER A 189 14.23 3.92 9.43
CA SER A 189 13.99 5.36 9.23
C SER A 189 12.55 5.74 8.88
N SER A 190 11.89 6.46 9.79
CA SER A 190 10.64 7.19 9.52
C SER A 190 10.81 8.36 8.53
N ARG A 191 12.06 8.66 8.15
CA ARG A 191 12.47 9.71 7.21
C ARG A 191 12.80 9.18 5.82
N SER A 192 12.60 7.89 5.57
CA SER A 192 12.86 7.26 4.28
C SER A 192 11.55 6.83 3.62
N HIS A 193 11.42 7.09 2.32
CA HIS A 193 10.30 6.57 1.54
C HIS A 193 10.44 5.05 1.41
N CYS A 194 9.34 4.31 1.48
CA CYS A 194 9.29 2.88 1.19
C CYS A 194 8.58 2.65 -0.16
N ILE A 195 9.17 1.84 -1.03
CA ILE A 195 8.63 1.56 -2.36
C ILE A 195 8.55 0.04 -2.55
N TYR A 196 7.37 -0.45 -2.90
CA TYR A 196 7.12 -1.82 -3.35
C TYR A 196 6.79 -1.80 -4.83
N ILE A 197 7.52 -2.57 -5.62
CA ILE A 197 7.28 -2.71 -7.06
C ILE A 197 6.92 -4.17 -7.33
N PHE A 198 5.67 -4.39 -7.71
CA PHE A 198 5.17 -5.66 -8.20
C PHE A 198 5.20 -5.63 -9.73
N LEU A 199 5.94 -6.55 -10.34
CA LEU A 199 5.89 -6.82 -11.77
C LEU A 199 5.16 -8.15 -11.97
N ILE A 200 4.05 -8.10 -12.69
CA ILE A 200 3.23 -9.26 -13.03
C ILE A 200 3.47 -9.52 -14.51
N GLU A 201 4.08 -10.65 -14.84
CA GLU A 201 4.25 -11.14 -16.20
C GLU A 201 3.43 -12.41 -16.34
N GLN A 202 2.49 -12.46 -17.28
CA GLN A 202 1.65 -13.64 -17.46
C GLN A 202 1.43 -14.00 -18.92
N GLU A 203 1.16 -15.27 -19.17
CA GLU A 203 0.71 -15.77 -20.45
C GLU A 203 -0.76 -16.24 -20.32
N VAL A 204 -1.63 -15.63 -21.12
CA VAL A 204 -3.07 -15.93 -21.17
C VAL A 204 -3.41 -16.24 -22.61
N LYS A 205 -3.90 -17.47 -22.90
CA LYS A 205 -4.25 -17.90 -24.26
C LYS A 205 -3.13 -17.66 -25.30
N LYS A 206 -1.87 -17.89 -24.92
CA LYS A 206 -0.65 -17.65 -25.72
C LYS A 206 -0.32 -16.17 -25.99
N GLU A 207 -1.01 -15.24 -25.34
CA GLU A 207 -0.66 -13.82 -25.34
C GLU A 207 0.08 -13.46 -24.06
N LYS A 208 1.26 -12.85 -24.21
CA LYS A 208 2.03 -12.34 -23.08
C LYS A 208 1.53 -10.96 -22.67
N ARG A 209 1.33 -10.78 -21.37
CA ARG A 209 0.94 -9.51 -20.76
C ARG A 209 1.89 -9.20 -19.62
N SER A 210 2.23 -7.93 -19.47
CA SER A 210 3.05 -7.45 -18.36
C SER A 210 2.44 -6.18 -17.77
N GLY A 211 2.23 -6.17 -16.46
CA GLY A 211 1.74 -5.01 -15.73
C GLY A 211 2.62 -4.74 -14.51
N LYS A 212 2.82 -3.46 -14.20
CA LYS A 212 3.55 -3.01 -13.02
C LYS A 212 2.62 -2.31 -12.03
N LEU A 213 2.61 -2.77 -10.79
CA LEU A 213 1.95 -2.13 -9.66
C LEU A 213 2.99 -1.60 -8.69
N ILE A 214 2.93 -0.30 -8.40
CA ILE A 214 3.84 0.38 -7.48
C ILE A 214 3.06 0.85 -6.25
N LEU A 215 3.49 0.45 -5.05
CA LEU A 215 2.98 0.98 -3.79
C LEU A 215 4.09 1.82 -3.16
N VAL A 216 3.79 3.07 -2.81
CA VAL A 216 4.75 4.02 -2.26
C VAL A 216 4.24 4.54 -0.91
N ASP A 217 4.97 4.25 0.16
CA ASP A 217 4.78 4.91 1.46
C ASP A 217 5.78 6.06 1.58
N LEU A 218 5.30 7.30 1.45
CA LEU A 218 6.19 8.45 1.52
C LEU A 218 6.62 8.74 2.96
N ALA A 219 7.83 9.29 3.13
CA ALA A 219 8.26 9.86 4.41
C ALA A 219 7.33 10.99 4.87
N GLY A 220 7.38 11.33 6.15
CA GLY A 220 6.67 12.49 6.69
C GLY A 220 7.05 13.79 5.98
N SER A 221 6.05 14.59 5.64
CA SER A 221 6.26 15.98 5.24
C SER A 221 6.30 16.87 6.48
N GLU A 222 7.48 17.10 7.06
CA GLU A 222 7.67 18.10 8.13
C GLU A 222 8.16 19.44 7.56
N LYS A 223 7.67 20.56 8.13
CA LYS A 223 8.22 21.89 7.84
C LYS A 223 9.54 22.07 8.58
N ALA A 224 10.64 22.29 7.86
CA ALA A 224 11.98 22.48 8.43
C ALA A 224 12.04 23.61 9.47
N GLU A 225 11.28 24.69 9.26
CA GLU A 225 11.20 25.84 10.17
C GLU A 225 10.66 25.49 11.56
N LYS A 226 9.77 24.49 11.66
CA LYS A 226 9.16 24.08 12.94
C LYS A 226 9.97 23.03 13.70
N THR A 227 10.93 22.37 13.03
CA THR A 227 11.71 21.28 13.64
C THR A 227 13.08 21.74 14.16
N GLY A 228 13.47 22.99 13.91
CA GLY A 228 14.79 23.51 14.27
C GLY A 228 15.93 22.76 13.58
N ALA A 229 15.64 22.04 12.49
CA ALA A 229 16.61 21.25 11.78
C ALA A 229 17.49 22.16 10.91
N GLU A 230 18.69 22.48 11.39
CA GLU A 230 19.74 23.07 10.55
C GLU A 230 20.25 21.99 9.58
N GLY A 231 19.81 22.09 8.33
CA GLY A 231 20.28 21.18 7.28
C GLY A 231 21.69 21.56 6.83
N ARG A 232 22.61 20.59 6.86
CA ARG A 232 23.80 20.63 5.99
C ARG A 232 23.29 20.47 4.56
N VAL A 233 23.31 21.57 3.81
CA VAL A 233 23.05 21.58 2.35
C VAL A 233 24.05 20.60 1.73
N LEU A 234 23.54 19.59 1.01
CA LEU A 234 24.35 18.76 0.11
C LEU A 234 24.71 19.58 -1.13
#